data_AF-A0A2G6LA90-F1
#
_entry.id   AF-A0A2G6LA90-F1
#
_cell.length_a   1.000
_cell.length_b   1.000
_cell.length_c   1.000
_cell.angle_alpha   90.00
_cell.angle_beta   90.00
_cell.angle_gamma   90.00
#
_symmetry.space_group_name_H-M   'P 1'
#
loop_
_entity.id
_entity.type
_entity.pdbx_description
1 polymer ?
#
loop_
_entity_poly.entity_id
_entity_poly.type
_entity_poly.pdbx_seq_one_letter_code
_entity_poly.pdbx_strand_id
1 'polypeptide(L)'
;MDVIIPIPETSRTAANEMAHHLDLPFRSGFVKNHYIGRTFIMPGQSQRKKSVRSKLNPIRSEFEGKNVLLVDDSIVRGTTSKQIVEMARDMGAKKVYFACAAPAVRYPNVYGIDMPAAEELIGHHLDDQDIGRAIGADGILFQDLDDLKAAVTDFNPAITAFDTAVFDGHYVTNDIDDDYLQSIATQRNDSAKDAERIPHSESGSLQENIE
;
A
#
# COMPACT_ATOMS: atom_id res chain seq x y z
N MET A 1 4.99 12.18 -19.82
CA MET A 1 4.60 12.54 -18.43
C MET A 1 5.39 13.76 -18.04
N ASP A 2 4.92 14.54 -17.06
CA ASP A 2 5.55 15.84 -16.76
C ASP A 2 6.41 15.80 -15.48
N VAL A 3 6.12 14.85 -14.57
CA VAL A 3 6.80 14.74 -13.27
C VAL A 3 6.64 13.35 -12.66
N ILE A 4 7.67 12.88 -11.96
CA ILE A 4 7.63 11.69 -11.11
C ILE A 4 7.54 12.12 -9.65
N ILE A 5 6.57 11.55 -8.93
CA ILE A 5 6.27 11.87 -7.54
C ILE A 5 6.26 10.56 -6.73
N PRO A 6 7.19 10.36 -5.77
CA PRO A 6 7.14 9.21 -4.88
C PRO A 6 6.01 9.35 -3.85
N ILE A 7 5.46 8.21 -3.44
CA ILE A 7 4.63 8.08 -2.25
C ILE A 7 5.56 7.79 -1.05
N PRO A 8 5.77 8.76 -0.15
CA PRO A 8 6.82 8.65 0.86
C PRO A 8 6.57 7.52 1.88
N GLU A 9 7.61 6.85 2.39
CA GLU A 9 9.05 7.16 2.25
C GLU A 9 9.81 6.15 1.38
N THR A 10 9.42 4.88 1.43
CA THR A 10 10.17 3.75 0.84
C THR A 10 10.39 3.92 -0.67
N SER A 11 9.38 4.41 -1.39
CA SER A 11 9.42 4.54 -2.86
C SER A 11 10.33 5.67 -3.36
N ARG A 12 10.87 6.53 -2.46
CA ARG A 12 11.68 7.69 -2.86
C ARG A 12 12.91 7.29 -3.67
N THR A 13 13.58 6.20 -3.30
CA THR A 13 14.78 5.71 -4.00
C THR A 13 14.42 5.19 -5.38
N ALA A 14 13.41 4.31 -5.48
CA ALA A 14 12.93 3.78 -6.75
C ALA A 14 12.46 4.89 -7.71
N ALA A 15 11.71 5.87 -7.19
CA ALA A 15 11.25 7.01 -7.97
C ALA A 15 12.38 7.94 -8.43
N ASN A 16 13.43 8.11 -7.62
CA ASN A 16 14.59 8.92 -7.97
C ASN A 16 15.36 8.29 -9.14
N GLU A 17 15.66 7.00 -9.07
CA GLU A 17 16.35 6.30 -10.15
C GLU A 17 15.48 6.24 -11.41
N MET A 18 14.18 5.99 -11.26
CA MET A 18 13.24 6.04 -12.39
C MET A 18 13.21 7.42 -13.06
N ALA A 19 13.23 8.50 -12.29
CA ALA A 19 13.28 9.87 -12.82
C ALA A 19 14.57 10.14 -13.58
N HIS A 20 15.68 9.63 -13.06
CA HIS A 20 16.99 9.74 -13.69
C HIS A 20 17.05 8.97 -15.02
N HIS A 21 16.52 7.75 -15.07
CA HIS A 21 16.48 6.93 -16.29
C HIS A 21 15.49 7.43 -17.35
N LEU A 22 14.37 8.02 -16.94
CA LEU A 22 13.35 8.55 -17.85
C LEU A 22 13.59 10.01 -18.26
N ASP A 23 14.63 10.65 -17.73
CA ASP A 23 14.91 12.09 -17.91
C ASP A 23 13.69 12.96 -17.57
N LEU A 24 13.05 12.65 -16.44
CA LEU A 24 11.88 13.36 -15.94
C LEU A 24 12.18 14.06 -14.61
N PRO A 25 11.56 15.22 -14.32
CA PRO A 25 11.71 15.86 -13.02
C PRO A 25 11.21 14.99 -11.87
N PHE A 26 12.06 14.78 -10.86
CA PHE A 26 11.67 14.23 -9.57
C PHE A 26 11.16 15.33 -8.64
N ARG A 27 9.96 15.18 -8.08
CA ARG A 27 9.38 16.17 -7.16
C ARG A 27 8.71 15.51 -5.96
N SER A 28 8.95 16.06 -4.77
CA SER A 28 8.19 15.67 -3.57
C SER A 28 6.79 16.29 -3.62
N GLY A 29 5.83 15.60 -4.23
CA GLY A 29 4.43 16.04 -4.29
C GLY A 29 3.62 15.67 -3.06
N PHE A 30 4.00 14.61 -2.34
CA PHE A 30 3.40 14.23 -1.07
C PHE A 30 4.38 14.41 0.08
N VAL A 31 3.87 14.92 1.21
CA VAL A 31 4.60 14.99 2.48
C VAL A 31 3.93 14.05 3.47
N LYS A 32 4.70 13.12 4.04
CA LYS A 32 4.23 12.23 5.09
C LYS A 32 4.05 13.00 6.39
N ASN A 33 2.91 12.78 7.04
CA ASN A 33 2.72 13.28 8.39
C ASN A 33 3.42 12.32 9.38
N HIS A 34 4.48 12.80 10.04
CA HIS A 34 5.21 12.02 11.06
C HIS A 34 4.44 11.89 12.39
N TYR A 35 3.43 12.73 12.60
CA TYR A 35 2.69 12.81 13.86
C TYR A 35 1.22 12.46 13.62
N ILE A 36 0.96 11.17 13.43
CA ILE A 36 -0.41 10.64 13.28
C ILE A 36 -0.88 10.19 14.68
N GLY A 37 -1.75 11.00 15.29
CA GLY A 37 -2.40 10.65 16.55
C GLY A 37 -3.51 9.61 16.38
N ARG A 38 -3.85 8.90 17.47
CA ARG A 38 -5.03 8.04 17.51
C ARG A 38 -6.30 8.90 17.37
N THR A 39 -7.22 8.48 16.51
CA THR A 39 -8.55 9.10 16.42
C THR A 39 -9.42 8.66 17.59
N PHE A 40 -9.89 9.60 18.41
CA PHE A 40 -10.88 9.32 19.45
C PHE A 40 -12.28 9.17 18.83
N ILE A 41 -13.08 8.25 19.37
CA ILE A 41 -14.47 8.06 18.97
C ILE A 41 -15.29 9.23 19.54
N MET A 42 -15.60 10.22 18.71
CA MET A 42 -16.48 11.34 19.08
C MET A 42 -17.96 10.97 18.85
N PRO A 43 -18.89 11.24 19.80
CA PRO A 43 -20.33 11.08 19.57
C PRO A 43 -20.80 12.06 18.48
N GLY A 44 -21.43 11.57 17.41
CA GLY A 44 -21.84 12.39 16.25
C GLY A 44 -20.89 12.25 15.04
N GLN A 45 -20.77 11.05 14.48
CA GLN A 45 -19.82 10.72 13.42
C GLN A 45 -20.39 10.94 12.01
N SER A 46 -20.27 12.17 11.48
CA SER A 46 -20.41 12.43 10.04
C SER A 46 -19.08 12.77 9.35
N GLN A 47 -17.95 12.77 10.07
CA GLN A 47 -16.63 13.02 9.49
C GLN A 47 -15.60 11.97 9.89
N ARG A 48 -15.76 10.75 9.39
CA ARG A 48 -14.57 9.95 9.05
C ARG A 48 -13.89 10.65 7.86
N LYS A 49 -13.00 11.61 8.13
CA LYS A 49 -12.10 12.12 7.10
C LYS A 49 -11.34 10.94 6.50
N LYS A 50 -11.24 10.89 5.16
CA LYS A 50 -10.51 9.84 4.40
C LYS A 50 -9.17 9.55 5.07
N SER A 51 -8.96 8.32 5.53
CA SER A 51 -7.82 7.93 6.39
C SER A 51 -6.46 8.24 5.77
N VAL A 52 -6.34 8.31 4.44
CA VAL A 52 -5.07 8.64 3.80
C VAL A 52 -4.73 10.14 3.91
N ARG A 53 -5.74 11.04 3.94
CA ARG A 53 -5.50 12.49 4.09
C ARG A 53 -4.96 12.88 5.46
N SER A 54 -5.09 12.03 6.48
CA SER A 54 -4.40 12.25 7.76
C SER A 54 -2.94 11.82 7.73
N LYS A 55 -2.58 10.94 6.80
CA LYS A 55 -1.23 10.37 6.64
C LYS A 55 -0.37 11.15 5.64
N LEU A 56 -0.97 11.67 4.57
CA LEU A 56 -0.27 12.31 3.47
C LEU A 56 -0.88 13.69 3.18
N ASN A 57 -0.02 14.69 3.01
CA ASN A 57 -0.39 16.03 2.59
C ASN A 57 0.11 16.27 1.16
N PRO A 58 -0.80 16.46 0.17
CA PRO A 58 -0.40 16.78 -1.19
C PRO A 58 -0.05 18.28 -1.35
N ILE A 59 0.96 18.58 -2.16
CA ILE A 59 1.38 19.95 -2.51
C ILE A 59 0.79 20.32 -3.86
N ARG A 60 -0.25 21.16 -3.88
CA ARG A 60 -1.00 21.54 -5.10
C ARG A 60 -0.11 21.92 -6.29
N SER A 61 0.88 22.78 -6.08
CA SER A 61 1.78 23.27 -7.15
C SER A 61 2.59 22.17 -7.84
N GLU A 62 2.72 20.99 -7.22
CA GLU A 62 3.41 19.86 -7.81
C GLU A 62 2.51 19.04 -8.74
N PHE A 63 1.18 19.13 -8.62
CA PHE A 63 0.21 18.36 -9.42
C PHE A 63 -0.54 19.20 -10.46
N GLU A 64 -0.86 20.46 -10.13
CA GLU A 64 -1.80 21.28 -10.90
C GLU A 64 -1.39 21.42 -12.37
N GLY A 65 -2.28 20.97 -13.27
CA GLY A 65 -2.08 21.05 -14.71
C GLY A 65 -1.09 20.04 -15.30
N LYS A 66 -0.58 19.07 -14.53
CA LYS A 66 0.45 18.11 -14.95
C LYS A 66 -0.09 16.69 -15.14
N ASN A 67 0.56 15.92 -16.02
CA ASN A 67 0.44 14.48 -16.13
C ASN A 67 1.48 13.84 -15.19
N VAL A 68 1.03 13.25 -14.09
CA VAL A 68 1.92 12.79 -13.01
C VAL A 68 2.12 11.27 -13.03
N LEU A 69 3.35 10.83 -12.76
CA LEU A 69 3.66 9.44 -12.41
C LEU A 69 3.82 9.33 -10.90
N LEU A 70 2.90 8.61 -10.26
CA LEU A 70 3.04 8.25 -8.86
C LEU A 70 3.83 6.95 -8.76
N VAL A 71 4.76 6.87 -7.82
CA VAL A 71 5.54 5.66 -7.58
C VAL A 71 5.32 5.22 -6.14
N ASP A 72 4.93 3.96 -5.94
CA ASP A 72 4.78 3.33 -4.63
C ASP A 72 5.62 2.05 -4.53
N ASP A 73 5.82 1.56 -3.32
CA ASP A 73 6.53 0.30 -3.11
C ASP A 73 5.70 -0.92 -3.54
N SER A 74 4.42 -0.92 -3.20
CA SER A 74 3.54 -2.08 -3.35
C SER A 74 2.06 -1.67 -3.39
N ILE A 75 1.21 -2.52 -3.99
CA ILE A 75 -0.24 -2.39 -3.89
C ILE A 75 -0.80 -3.70 -3.31
N VAL A 76 -1.39 -3.60 -2.11
CA VAL A 76 -1.96 -4.76 -1.40
C VAL A 76 -3.49 -4.79 -1.52
N ARG A 77 -4.20 -3.92 -0.78
CA ARG A 77 -5.67 -3.82 -0.82
C ARG A 77 -6.18 -2.79 -1.84
N GLY A 78 -5.30 -1.97 -2.42
CA GLY A 78 -5.62 -0.88 -3.34
C GLY A 78 -6.39 0.33 -2.76
N THR A 79 -6.98 0.23 -1.57
CA THR A 79 -7.76 1.31 -0.96
C THR A 79 -6.93 2.58 -0.69
N THR A 80 -5.67 2.42 -0.31
CA THR A 80 -4.73 3.52 -0.11
C THR A 80 -4.36 4.16 -1.44
N SER A 81 -3.90 3.36 -2.41
CA SER A 81 -3.53 3.81 -3.75
C SER A 81 -4.67 4.57 -4.44
N LYS A 82 -5.91 4.07 -4.31
CA LYS A 82 -7.12 4.76 -4.80
C LYS A 82 -7.29 6.15 -4.20
N GLN A 83 -7.17 6.28 -2.88
CA GLN A 83 -7.25 7.58 -2.22
C GLN A 83 -6.10 8.51 -2.63
N ILE A 84 -4.90 7.97 -2.88
CA ILE A 84 -3.76 8.76 -3.37
C ILE A 84 -4.03 9.31 -4.77
N VAL A 85 -4.52 8.47 -5.68
CA VAL A 85 -4.92 8.90 -7.03
C VAL A 85 -6.01 9.97 -6.96
N GLU A 86 -7.02 9.79 -6.11
CA GLU A 86 -8.05 10.81 -5.86
C GLU A 86 -7.45 12.12 -5.36
N MET A 87 -6.52 12.10 -4.39
CA MET A 87 -5.85 13.30 -3.90
C MET A 87 -5.07 14.03 -4.99
N ALA A 88 -4.36 13.29 -5.85
CA ALA A 88 -3.62 13.89 -6.97
C ALA A 88 -4.58 14.59 -7.95
N ARG A 89 -5.72 13.97 -8.26
CA ARG A 89 -6.77 14.57 -9.10
C ARG A 89 -7.40 15.79 -8.43
N ASP A 90 -7.69 15.72 -7.13
CA ASP A 90 -8.23 16.85 -6.34
C ASP A 90 -7.28 18.07 -6.34
N MET A 91 -5.97 17.85 -6.49
CA MET A 91 -4.96 18.90 -6.63
C MET A 91 -4.82 19.44 -8.07
N GLY A 92 -5.56 18.90 -9.03
CA GLY A 92 -5.60 19.39 -10.41
C GLY A 92 -4.67 18.65 -11.38
N ALA A 93 -4.22 17.43 -11.06
CA ALA A 93 -3.51 16.60 -12.03
C ALA A 93 -4.40 16.28 -13.25
N LYS A 94 -3.87 16.42 -14.47
CA LYS A 94 -4.57 16.13 -15.74
C LYS A 94 -4.74 14.63 -15.95
N LYS A 95 -3.64 13.89 -15.77
CA LYS A 95 -3.55 12.44 -15.86
C LYS A 95 -2.73 11.93 -14.69
N VAL A 96 -3.16 10.82 -14.10
CA VAL A 96 -2.49 10.20 -12.96
C VAL A 96 -2.17 8.76 -13.33
N TYR A 97 -0.90 8.46 -13.47
CA TYR A 97 -0.42 7.10 -13.70
C TYR A 97 0.28 6.59 -12.44
N PHE A 98 0.41 5.28 -12.34
CA PHE A 98 0.93 4.62 -11.14
C PHE A 98 2.01 3.61 -11.52
N ALA A 99 3.15 3.64 -10.84
CA ALA A 99 4.20 2.65 -10.94
C ALA A 99 4.40 1.98 -9.58
N CYS A 100 4.49 0.67 -9.57
CA CYS A 100 4.70 -0.13 -8.38
C CYS A 100 6.08 -0.79 -8.46
N ALA A 101 6.94 -0.55 -7.47
CA ALA A 101 8.30 -1.11 -7.42
C ALA A 101 8.34 -2.62 -7.15
N ALA A 102 7.21 -3.21 -6.75
CA ALA A 102 7.01 -4.64 -6.64
C ALA A 102 6.06 -5.17 -7.73
N PRO A 103 6.11 -6.47 -8.06
CA PRO A 103 5.04 -7.15 -8.77
C PRO A 103 3.71 -7.07 -8.02
N ALA A 104 2.60 -7.33 -8.71
CA ALA A 104 1.29 -7.40 -8.08
C ALA A 104 1.27 -8.46 -6.98
N VAL A 105 0.79 -8.09 -5.79
CA VAL A 105 0.61 -9.03 -4.67
C VAL A 105 -0.70 -9.78 -4.89
N ARG A 106 -0.60 -11.10 -5.08
CA ARG A 106 -1.72 -11.98 -5.47
C ARG A 106 -2.04 -13.05 -4.45
N TYR A 107 -1.08 -13.38 -3.57
CA TYR A 107 -1.21 -14.45 -2.59
C TYR A 107 -0.82 -13.97 -1.18
N PRO A 108 -1.40 -14.56 -0.12
CA PRO A 108 -1.05 -14.21 1.26
C PRO A 108 0.34 -14.74 1.62
N ASN A 109 1.08 -13.98 2.43
CA ASN A 109 2.30 -14.49 3.07
C ASN A 109 1.96 -15.34 4.30
N VAL A 110 2.68 -16.44 4.47
CA VAL A 110 2.52 -17.38 5.60
C VAL A 110 3.83 -17.57 6.38
N TYR A 111 4.87 -16.79 6.05
CA TYR A 111 6.21 -16.90 6.60
C TYR A 111 6.56 -15.72 7.53
N GLY A 112 5.55 -15.05 8.09
CA GLY A 112 5.71 -14.06 9.15
C GLY A 112 5.50 -12.59 8.73
N ILE A 113 5.27 -12.31 7.44
CA ILE A 113 4.85 -10.97 6.99
C ILE A 113 3.33 -10.88 7.07
N ASP A 114 2.81 -9.92 7.85
CA ASP A 114 1.37 -9.71 7.96
C ASP A 114 0.78 -9.16 6.64
N MET A 115 0.11 -10.03 5.90
CA MET A 115 -0.68 -9.69 4.70
C MET A 115 -2.13 -10.04 4.92
N PRO A 116 -3.11 -9.34 4.31
CA PRO A 116 -4.52 -9.68 4.49
C PRO A 116 -4.90 -11.03 3.85
N ALA A 117 -6.15 -11.46 3.98
CA ALA A 117 -6.62 -12.66 3.29
C ALA A 117 -6.59 -12.46 1.77
N ALA A 118 -6.51 -13.56 1.00
CA ALA A 118 -6.40 -13.52 -0.45
C ALA A 118 -7.50 -12.67 -1.11
N GLU A 119 -8.75 -12.82 -0.66
CA GLU A 119 -9.90 -12.06 -1.18
C GLU A 119 -9.87 -10.55 -0.88
N GLU A 120 -9.01 -10.12 0.04
CA GLU A 120 -8.80 -8.70 0.34
C GLU A 120 -7.66 -8.09 -0.49
N LEU A 121 -6.88 -8.91 -1.20
CA LEU A 121 -5.82 -8.46 -2.11
C LEU A 121 -6.46 -8.03 -3.42
N ILE A 122 -6.18 -6.80 -3.85
CA ILE A 122 -6.73 -6.28 -5.11
C ILE A 122 -6.21 -7.07 -6.33
N GLY A 123 -5.02 -7.64 -6.21
CA GLY A 123 -4.39 -8.43 -7.28
C GLY A 123 -4.78 -9.90 -7.31
N HIS A 124 -5.59 -10.41 -6.37
CA HIS A 124 -5.90 -11.84 -6.32
C HIS A 124 -6.63 -12.33 -7.58
N HIS A 125 -7.63 -11.56 -8.04
CA HIS A 125 -8.47 -11.92 -9.19
C HIS A 125 -8.40 -10.94 -10.37
N LEU A 126 -7.56 -9.90 -10.28
CA LEU A 126 -7.48 -8.84 -11.29
C LEU A 126 -6.14 -8.88 -12.01
N ASP A 127 -6.17 -8.68 -13.33
CA ASP A 127 -4.95 -8.36 -14.07
C ASP A 127 -4.46 -6.95 -13.70
N ASP A 128 -3.22 -6.63 -14.07
CA ASP A 128 -2.60 -5.37 -13.70
C ASP A 128 -3.40 -4.16 -14.19
N GLN A 129 -3.96 -4.22 -15.40
CA GLN A 129 -4.72 -3.12 -15.97
C GLN A 129 -6.08 -2.93 -15.26
N ASP A 130 -6.72 -4.02 -14.83
CA ASP A 130 -7.90 -4.01 -13.98
C ASP A 130 -7.62 -3.42 -12.61
N ILE A 131 -6.45 -3.71 -12.01
CA ILE A 131 -6.02 -3.05 -10.77
C ILE A 131 -5.91 -1.54 -10.98
N GLY A 132 -5.28 -1.11 -12.08
CA GLY A 132 -5.18 0.31 -12.46
C GLY A 132 -6.54 1.00 -12.57
N ARG A 133 -7.50 0.35 -13.25
CA ARG A 133 -8.88 0.82 -13.33
C ARG A 133 -9.54 0.91 -11.95
N ALA A 134 -9.38 -0.13 -11.12
CA ALA A 134 -9.99 -0.20 -9.80
C ALA A 134 -9.51 0.91 -8.84
N ILE A 135 -8.23 1.31 -8.95
CA ILE A 135 -7.68 2.44 -8.18
C ILE A 135 -7.92 3.81 -8.85
N GLY A 136 -8.46 3.83 -10.08
CA GLY A 136 -8.79 5.06 -10.81
C GLY A 136 -7.60 5.72 -11.51
N ALA A 137 -6.51 4.99 -11.76
CA ALA A 137 -5.36 5.47 -12.51
C ALA A 137 -5.66 5.49 -14.02
N ASP A 138 -5.02 6.42 -14.74
CA ASP A 138 -5.06 6.49 -16.22
C ASP A 138 -4.17 5.42 -16.87
N GLY A 139 -3.23 4.85 -16.11
CA GLY A 139 -2.39 3.73 -16.49
C GLY A 139 -1.57 3.26 -15.30
N ILE A 140 -1.17 2.00 -15.33
CA ILE A 140 -0.43 1.36 -14.24
C ILE A 140 0.67 0.46 -14.79
N LEU A 141 1.78 0.40 -14.06
CA LEU A 141 2.92 -0.48 -14.30
C LEU A 141 3.31 -1.16 -12.99
N PHE A 142 3.51 -2.46 -13.02
CA PHE A 142 4.14 -3.22 -11.95
C PHE A 142 5.54 -3.64 -12.39
N GLN A 143 6.44 -3.79 -11.41
CA GLN A 143 7.75 -4.38 -11.64
C GLN A 143 7.57 -5.85 -12.03
N ASP A 144 8.30 -6.31 -13.05
CA ASP A 144 8.31 -7.73 -13.41
C ASP A 144 9.03 -8.54 -12.32
N LEU A 145 8.51 -9.73 -12.02
CA LEU A 145 9.06 -10.57 -10.94
C LEU A 145 10.50 -10.98 -11.20
N ASP A 146 10.84 -11.31 -12.45
CA ASP A 146 12.20 -11.71 -12.83
C ASP A 146 13.18 -10.52 -12.74
N ASP A 147 12.73 -9.33 -13.13
CA ASP A 147 13.53 -8.11 -12.97
C ASP A 147 13.74 -7.74 -11.50
N LEU A 148 12.73 -7.95 -10.64
CA LEU A 148 12.89 -7.76 -9.18
C LEU A 148 13.94 -8.75 -8.62
N LYS A 149 13.87 -10.02 -9.02
CA LYS A 149 14.87 -11.03 -8.62
C LYS A 149 16.27 -10.63 -9.11
N ALA A 150 16.40 -10.18 -10.35
CA ALA A 150 17.65 -9.73 -10.94
C ALA A 150 18.23 -8.53 -10.16
N ALA A 151 17.41 -7.51 -9.88
CA ALA A 151 17.82 -6.31 -9.15
C ALA A 151 18.39 -6.63 -7.76
N VAL A 152 17.86 -7.65 -7.06
CA VAL A 152 18.41 -8.09 -5.77
C VAL A 152 19.65 -8.97 -5.95
N THR A 153 19.65 -9.86 -6.95
CA THR A 153 20.76 -10.78 -7.23
C THR A 153 22.04 -10.04 -7.64
N ASP A 154 21.91 -8.90 -8.33
CA ASP A 154 23.05 -8.05 -8.70
C ASP A 154 23.90 -7.60 -7.49
N PHE A 155 23.29 -7.50 -6.29
CA PHE A 155 24.03 -7.19 -5.06
C PHE A 155 24.74 -8.42 -4.47
N ASN A 156 24.20 -9.61 -4.67
CA ASN A 156 24.80 -10.86 -4.19
C ASN A 156 24.44 -12.04 -5.12
N PRO A 157 25.30 -12.35 -6.10
CA PRO A 157 25.07 -13.43 -7.05
C PRO A 157 25.04 -14.84 -6.43
N ALA A 158 25.43 -14.99 -5.16
CA ALA A 158 25.33 -16.27 -4.47
C ALA A 158 23.89 -16.62 -4.06
N ILE A 159 22.98 -15.65 -4.05
CA ILE A 159 21.55 -15.88 -3.79
C ILE A 159 20.90 -16.29 -5.12
N THR A 160 20.50 -17.55 -5.23
CA THR A 160 19.95 -18.11 -6.48
C THR A 160 18.43 -18.27 -6.47
N ALA A 161 17.80 -18.05 -5.32
CA ALA A 161 16.35 -18.16 -5.14
C ALA A 161 15.87 -17.24 -4.02
N PHE A 162 14.62 -16.81 -4.12
CA PHE A 162 13.95 -15.94 -3.17
C PHE A 162 12.60 -16.53 -2.79
N ASP A 163 12.08 -16.17 -1.61
CA ASP A 163 10.68 -16.38 -1.29
C ASP A 163 9.84 -15.37 -2.07
N THR A 164 9.10 -15.85 -3.08
CA THR A 164 8.27 -15.03 -3.96
C THR A 164 6.79 -15.41 -3.93
N ALA A 165 6.40 -16.22 -2.94
CA ALA A 165 5.07 -16.80 -2.83
C ALA A 165 3.94 -15.77 -2.95
N VAL A 166 4.13 -14.56 -2.41
CA VAL A 166 3.12 -13.49 -2.46
C VAL A 166 2.81 -12.99 -3.89
N PHE A 167 3.72 -13.22 -4.83
CA PHE A 167 3.62 -12.79 -6.23
C PHE A 167 3.21 -13.96 -7.15
N ASP A 168 3.81 -15.14 -6.97
CA ASP A 168 3.68 -16.28 -7.88
C ASP A 168 2.97 -17.51 -7.28
N GLY A 169 2.64 -17.49 -5.99
CA GLY A 169 1.97 -18.58 -5.30
C GLY A 169 2.89 -19.79 -5.03
N HIS A 170 4.19 -19.69 -5.28
CA HIS A 170 5.13 -20.78 -5.02
C HIS A 170 5.67 -20.72 -3.59
N TYR A 171 5.04 -21.50 -2.71
CA TYR A 171 5.46 -21.66 -1.31
C TYR A 171 6.57 -22.70 -1.18
N VAL A 172 7.78 -22.25 -0.79
CA VAL A 172 9.00 -23.08 -0.78
C VAL A 172 8.92 -24.31 0.13
N THR A 173 8.08 -24.29 1.16
CA THR A 173 7.92 -25.41 2.11
C THR A 173 7.08 -26.57 1.55
N ASN A 174 6.38 -26.37 0.42
CA ASN A 174 5.56 -27.37 -0.26
C ASN A 174 4.46 -28.05 0.61
N ASP A 175 4.08 -27.41 1.72
CA ASP A 175 3.03 -27.84 2.65
C ASP A 175 1.91 -26.80 2.79
N ILE A 176 1.93 -25.79 1.92
CA ILE A 176 0.94 -24.71 1.86
C ILE A 176 0.00 -24.98 0.68
N ASP A 177 -1.20 -25.42 1.00
CA ASP A 177 -2.29 -25.66 0.05
C ASP A 177 -3.46 -24.68 0.27
N ASP A 178 -4.45 -24.73 -0.62
CA ASP A 178 -5.63 -23.87 -0.55
C ASP A 178 -6.41 -24.08 0.77
N ASP A 179 -6.45 -25.32 1.28
CA ASP A 179 -7.10 -25.65 2.54
C ASP A 179 -6.41 -24.96 3.72
N TYR A 180 -5.08 -24.95 3.76
CA TYR A 180 -4.30 -24.23 4.75
C TYR A 180 -4.56 -22.72 4.65
N LEU A 181 -4.49 -22.13 3.45
CA LEU A 181 -4.74 -20.70 3.25
C LEU A 181 -6.16 -20.30 3.67
N GLN A 182 -7.16 -21.13 3.37
CA GLN A 182 -8.54 -20.93 3.78
C GLN A 182 -8.70 -21.02 5.31
N SER A 183 -7.97 -21.92 5.97
CA SER A 183 -7.97 -22.04 7.43
C SER A 183 -7.43 -20.76 8.09
N ILE A 184 -6.36 -20.17 7.55
CA ILE A 184 -5.76 -18.92 8.05
C ILE A 184 -6.72 -17.73 7.82
N ALA A 185 -7.35 -17.65 6.66
CA ALA A 185 -8.35 -16.63 6.36
C ALA A 185 -9.54 -16.69 7.34
N THR A 186 -10.00 -17.90 7.67
CA THR A 186 -11.10 -18.12 8.61
C THR A 186 -10.72 -17.71 10.04
N GLN A 187 -9.55 -18.13 10.52
CA GLN A 187 -9.05 -17.75 11.86
C GLN A 187 -8.94 -16.24 12.04
N ARG A 188 -8.53 -15.52 10.99
CA ARG A 188 -8.46 -14.05 10.99
C ARG A 188 -9.83 -13.40 11.08
N ASN A 189 -10.81 -13.91 10.34
CA ASN A 189 -12.19 -13.40 10.40
C ASN A 189 -12.79 -13.58 11.81
N ASP A 190 -12.53 -14.71 12.46
CA ASP A 190 -13.02 -14.95 13.81
C ASP A 190 -12.31 -14.07 14.85
N SER A 191 -10.99 -13.90 14.70
CA SER A 191 -10.21 -12.96 15.53
C SER A 191 -10.72 -11.51 15.41
N ALA A 192 -11.10 -11.08 14.20
CA ALA A 192 -11.68 -9.75 13.97
C ALA A 192 -13.05 -9.61 14.64
N LYS A 193 -13.93 -10.63 14.53
CA LYS A 193 -15.24 -10.64 15.21
C LYS A 193 -15.10 -10.65 16.73
N ASP A 194 -14.12 -11.36 17.27
CA ASP A 194 -13.89 -11.42 18.71
C ASP A 194 -13.32 -10.11 19.24
N ALA A 195 -12.44 -9.42 18.48
CA ALA A 195 -11.97 -8.08 18.81
C ALA A 195 -13.12 -7.04 18.83
N GLU A 196 -14.13 -7.20 17.98
CA GLU A 196 -15.35 -6.36 17.99
C GLU A 196 -16.30 -6.69 19.17
N ARG A 197 -16.20 -7.88 19.76
CA ARG A 197 -17.08 -8.37 20.85
C ARG A 197 -16.61 -8.04 22.26
N ILE A 198 -15.37 -7.60 22.47
CA ILE A 198 -14.87 -7.23 23.81
C ILE A 198 -15.53 -5.90 24.24
N PRO A 199 -16.39 -5.87 25.27
CA PRO A 199 -17.00 -4.63 25.75
C PRO A 199 -15.92 -3.73 26.38
N HIS A 200 -15.92 -2.45 26.02
CA HIS A 200 -15.16 -1.40 26.72
C HIS A 200 -15.73 -1.19 28.13
N SER A 201 -15.36 -2.03 29.08
CA SER A 201 -15.54 -1.76 30.50
C SER A 201 -14.25 -2.07 31.25
N GLU A 202 -13.39 -1.07 31.37
CA GLU A 202 -12.58 -0.75 32.56
C GLU A 202 -11.56 0.33 32.21
N SER A 203 -11.91 1.59 32.50
CA SER A 203 -10.91 2.64 32.69
C SER A 203 -11.35 3.60 33.80
N GLY A 204 -10.70 3.44 34.96
CA GLY A 204 -10.24 4.53 35.83
C GLY A 204 -11.26 5.29 36.67
N SER A 205 -11.48 4.85 37.91
CA SER A 205 -11.73 5.75 39.04
C SER A 205 -10.41 5.99 39.77
N LEU A 206 -9.63 7.00 39.33
CA LEU A 206 -8.60 7.60 40.16
C LEU A 206 -9.24 8.80 40.86
N GLN A 207 -9.56 8.61 42.15
CA GLN A 207 -10.00 9.67 43.03
C GLN A 207 -8.86 10.68 43.24
N GLU A 208 -9.19 11.95 43.08
CA GLU A 208 -8.41 13.09 43.53
C GLU A 208 -8.15 12.97 45.04
N ASN A 209 -6.88 13.10 45.44
CA ASN A 209 -6.50 13.55 46.78
C ASN A 209 -5.19 14.33 46.63
N ILE A 210 -5.30 15.65 46.62
CA ILE A 210 -4.21 16.58 46.88
C ILE A 210 -4.62 17.34 48.15
N GLU A 211 -3.90 17.08 49.24
CA GLU A 211 -3.66 18.06 50.31
C GLU A 211 -2.34 18.77 50.01
#